data_AF-A0A919HR11-F1
#
_entry.id   AF-A0A919HR11-F1
#
_cell.length_a   1.000
_cell.length_b   1.000
_cell.length_c   1.000
_cell.angle_alpha   90.00
_cell.angle_beta   90.00
_cell.angle_gamma   90.00
#
_symmetry.space_group_name_H-M   'P 1'
#
loop_
_entity.id
_entity.type
_entity.pdbx_description
1 polymer ?
#
loop_
_entity_poly.entity_id
_entity_poly.type
_entity_poly.pdbx_seq_one_letter_code
_entity_poly.pdbx_strand_id
1 'polypeptide(L)'
;MGGALAQSEALVRDMQVFPQKMRADLDITHGLIMAEAVTLALAEFIGKAEAHHHIEALCRRALDRHCPLVDLLAADPQVSQYLSCERLTTLLDPATATGSAERFVRQVLARYQEQRDES
;
A
#
# COMPACT_ATOMS: atom_id res chain seq x y z
N MET A 1 -26.78 -12.34 25.84
CA MET A 1 -25.51 -11.58 25.75
C MET A 1 -24.28 -12.46 25.52
N GLY A 2 -24.29 -13.79 25.81
CA GLY A 2 -23.12 -14.66 25.57
C GLY A 2 -22.91 -15.19 24.14
N GLY A 3 -23.96 -15.21 23.29
CA GLY A 3 -23.88 -15.79 21.95
C GLY A 3 -22.91 -15.06 21.00
N ALA A 4 -22.89 -13.72 21.03
CA ALA A 4 -21.99 -12.92 20.18
C ALA A 4 -20.51 -13.06 20.58
N LEU A 5 -20.23 -13.25 21.87
CA LEU A 5 -18.87 -13.45 22.37
C LEU A 5 -18.34 -14.84 21.96
N ALA A 6 -19.14 -15.88 22.19
CA ALA A 6 -18.78 -17.25 21.80
C ALA A 6 -18.58 -17.38 20.29
N GLN A 7 -19.43 -16.73 19.49
CA GLN A 7 -19.28 -16.74 18.03
C GLN A 7 -18.03 -15.98 17.58
N SER A 8 -17.74 -14.82 18.18
CA SER A 8 -16.52 -14.05 17.87
C SER A 8 -15.26 -14.83 18.20
N GLU A 9 -15.23 -15.54 19.33
CA GLU A 9 -14.08 -16.37 19.72
C GLU A 9 -13.82 -17.49 18.71
N ALA A 10 -14.86 -18.21 18.30
CA ALA A 10 -14.74 -19.27 17.30
C ALA A 10 -14.24 -18.71 15.95
N LEU A 11 -14.81 -17.59 15.49
CA LEU A 11 -14.42 -16.96 14.23
C LEU A 11 -12.96 -16.53 14.23
N VAL A 12 -12.47 -15.90 15.30
CA VAL A 12 -11.08 -15.45 15.38
C VAL A 12 -10.11 -16.61 15.52
N ARG A 13 -10.47 -17.66 16.27
CA ARG A 13 -9.62 -18.83 16.51
C ARG A 13 -9.38 -19.65 15.24
N ASP A 14 -10.41 -19.83 14.42
CA ASP A 14 -10.38 -20.67 13.23
C ASP A 14 -10.19 -19.87 11.92
N MET A 15 -9.88 -18.56 12.02
CA MET A 15 -9.70 -17.69 10.87
C MET A 15 -8.52 -18.13 10.00
N GLN A 16 -8.79 -18.32 8.71
CA GLN A 16 -7.76 -18.60 7.71
C GLN A 16 -7.41 -17.34 6.93
N VAL A 17 -6.13 -17.01 6.90
CA VAL A 17 -5.59 -15.89 6.13
C VAL A 17 -4.89 -16.45 4.90
N PHE A 18 -5.14 -15.85 3.73
CA PHE A 18 -4.54 -16.25 2.45
C PHE A 18 -3.66 -15.11 1.90
N PRO A 19 -2.40 -14.97 2.35
CA PRO A 19 -1.55 -13.82 1.99
C PRO A 19 -1.34 -13.66 0.48
N GLN A 20 -1.25 -14.78 -0.26
CA GLN A 20 -1.07 -14.76 -1.71
C GLN A 20 -2.30 -14.17 -2.41
N LYS A 21 -3.51 -14.47 -1.92
CA LYS A 21 -4.73 -13.89 -2.45
C LYS A 21 -4.83 -12.41 -2.09
N MET A 22 -4.49 -12.02 -0.85
CA MET A 22 -4.43 -10.61 -0.47
C MET A 22 -3.47 -9.82 -1.37
N ARG A 23 -2.30 -10.41 -1.70
CA ARG A 23 -1.36 -9.77 -2.62
C ARG A 23 -1.95 -9.64 -4.03
N ALA A 24 -2.50 -10.73 -4.56
CA ALA A 24 -3.12 -10.71 -5.88
C ALA A 24 -4.25 -9.66 -5.97
N ASP A 25 -5.05 -9.51 -4.92
CA ASP A 25 -6.13 -8.52 -4.87
C ASP A 25 -5.60 -7.07 -4.88
N LEU A 26 -4.43 -6.80 -4.28
CA LEU A 26 -3.75 -5.50 -4.37
C LEU A 26 -3.21 -5.25 -5.78
N ASP A 27 -2.67 -6.28 -6.42
CA ASP A 27 -2.07 -6.21 -7.76
C ASP A 27 -3.13 -5.97 -8.87
N ILE A 28 -4.43 -6.21 -8.61
CA ILE A 28 -5.55 -5.90 -9.54
C ILE A 28 -5.52 -4.44 -10.00
N THR A 29 -5.06 -3.53 -9.14
CA THR A 29 -4.99 -2.10 -9.46
C THR A 29 -3.83 -1.73 -10.38
N HIS A 30 -2.97 -2.68 -10.75
CA HIS A 30 -1.80 -2.45 -11.60
C HIS A 30 -0.88 -1.32 -11.10
N GLY A 31 -0.76 -1.19 -9.77
CA GLY A 31 0.06 -0.18 -9.09
C GLY A 31 -0.63 1.17 -8.87
N LEU A 32 -1.86 1.37 -9.37
CA LEU A 32 -2.58 2.65 -9.24
C LEU A 32 -2.89 3.00 -7.78
N ILE A 33 -3.13 2.01 -6.91
CA ILE A 33 -3.34 2.24 -5.47
C ILE A 33 -2.12 2.90 -4.80
N MET A 34 -0.94 2.81 -5.43
CA MET A 34 0.33 3.34 -4.94
C MET A 34 0.77 4.64 -5.62
N ALA A 35 -0.06 5.24 -6.49
CA ALA A 35 0.33 6.42 -7.28
C ALA A 35 0.75 7.64 -6.43
N GLU A 36 0.21 7.79 -5.22
CA GLU A 36 0.59 8.87 -4.30
C GLU A 36 2.06 8.78 -3.86
N ALA A 37 2.59 7.58 -3.63
CA ALA A 37 3.99 7.38 -3.24
C ALA A 37 4.95 7.90 -4.32
N VAL A 38 4.63 7.64 -5.59
CA VAL A 38 5.39 8.16 -6.73
C VAL A 38 5.22 9.67 -6.86
N THR A 39 4.00 10.18 -6.66
CA THR A 39 3.72 11.63 -6.70
C THR A 39 4.55 12.39 -5.67
N LEU A 40 4.61 11.89 -4.43
CA LEU A 40 5.41 12.51 -3.36
C LEU A 40 6.90 12.47 -3.68
N ALA A 41 7.41 11.35 -4.18
CA ALA A 41 8.81 11.23 -4.56
C ALA A 41 9.18 12.18 -5.72
N LEU A 42 8.31 12.31 -6.72
CA LEU A 42 8.55 13.21 -7.85
C LEU A 42 8.41 14.70 -7.46
N ALA A 43 7.52 15.01 -6.52
CA ALA A 43 7.29 16.37 -6.04
C ALA A 43 8.53 17.01 -5.39
N GLU A 44 9.49 16.23 -4.91
CA GLU A 44 10.76 16.73 -4.40
C GLU A 44 11.62 17.40 -5.48
N PHE A 45 11.38 17.08 -6.76
CA PHE A 45 12.17 17.57 -7.89
C PHE A 45 11.45 18.66 -8.69
N ILE A 46 10.15 18.47 -8.95
CA ILE A 46 9.37 19.37 -9.85
C ILE A 46 8.25 20.13 -9.11
N GLY A 47 8.12 19.93 -7.80
CA GLY A 47 7.05 20.53 -7.01
C GLY A 47 5.73 19.75 -7.04
N LYS A 48 4.93 19.95 -5.99
CA LYS A 48 3.72 19.14 -5.71
C LYS A 48 2.65 19.23 -6.81
N ALA A 49 2.34 20.43 -7.28
CA ALA A 49 1.26 20.64 -8.24
C ALA A 49 1.60 20.00 -9.60
N GLU A 50 2.83 20.18 -10.07
CA GLU A 50 3.29 19.61 -11.34
C GLU A 50 3.39 18.09 -11.27
N ALA A 51 3.97 17.54 -10.20
CA ALA A 51 4.03 16.10 -9.97
C ALA A 51 2.64 15.46 -9.93
N HIS A 52 1.69 16.07 -9.20
CA HIS A 52 0.33 15.56 -9.13
C HIS A 52 -0.34 15.51 -10.51
N HIS A 53 -0.29 16.61 -11.26
CA HIS A 53 -0.91 16.68 -12.58
C HIS A 53 -0.30 15.66 -13.56
N HIS A 54 1.03 15.50 -13.55
CA HIS A 54 1.73 14.58 -14.42
C HIS A 54 1.43 13.11 -14.09
N ILE A 55 1.51 12.73 -12.82
CA ILE A 55 1.20 11.36 -12.39
C ILE A 55 -0.27 11.02 -12.60
N GLU A 56 -1.20 11.97 -12.39
CA GLU A 56 -2.62 11.78 -12.67
C GLU A 56 -2.87 11.49 -14.17
N ALA A 57 -2.17 12.18 -15.07
CA ALA A 57 -2.26 11.92 -16.50
C ALA A 57 -1.74 10.52 -16.87
N LEU A 58 -0.63 10.07 -16.26
CA LEU A 58 -0.10 8.71 -16.46
C LEU A 58 -1.01 7.63 -15.88
N CYS A 59 -1.65 7.87 -14.73
CA CYS A 59 -2.63 6.96 -14.14
C CYS A 59 -3.85 6.78 -15.05
N ARG A 60 -4.39 7.88 -15.60
CA ARG A 60 -5.48 7.81 -16.59
C ARG A 60 -5.09 6.98 -17.82
N ARG A 61 -3.88 7.21 -18.35
CA ARG A 61 -3.35 6.43 -19.48
C ARG A 61 -3.17 4.94 -19.15
N ALA A 62 -2.77 4.59 -17.93
CA ALA A 62 -2.64 3.20 -17.50
C ALA A 62 -4.00 2.49 -17.46
N LEU A 63 -5.02 3.19 -16.96
CA LEU A 63 -6.41 2.72 -16.94
C LEU A 63 -6.94 2.51 -18.36
N ASP A 64 -6.80 3.50 -19.24
CA ASP A 64 -7.30 3.45 -20.62
C ASP A 64 -6.64 2.33 -21.44
N ARG A 65 -5.37 2.02 -21.15
CA ARG A 65 -4.59 1.00 -21.87
C ARG A 65 -4.59 -0.37 -21.20
N HIS A 66 -5.21 -0.49 -20.01
CA HIS A 66 -5.14 -1.68 -19.17
C HIS A 66 -3.70 -2.21 -19.00
N CYS A 67 -2.76 -1.31 -18.69
CA CYS A 67 -1.34 -1.65 -18.54
C CYS A 67 -0.79 -1.27 -17.16
N PRO A 68 0.31 -1.90 -16.72
CA PRO A 68 1.00 -1.53 -15.49
C PRO A 68 1.41 -0.06 -15.47
N LEU A 69 1.18 0.62 -14.34
CA LEU A 69 1.60 2.02 -14.17
C LEU A 69 3.13 2.17 -14.25
N VAL A 70 3.88 1.19 -13.75
CA VAL A 70 5.35 1.19 -13.75
C VAL A 70 5.94 1.33 -15.15
N ASP A 71 5.31 0.71 -16.17
CA ASP A 71 5.78 0.75 -17.55
C ASP A 71 5.66 2.17 -18.14
N LEU A 72 4.54 2.85 -17.85
CA LEU A 72 4.33 4.22 -18.29
C LEU A 72 5.26 5.21 -17.60
N LEU A 73 5.52 5.02 -16.30
CA LEU A 73 6.43 5.86 -15.52
C LEU A 73 7.88 5.68 -15.97
N ALA A 74 8.32 4.45 -16.20
CA ALA A 74 9.68 4.16 -16.64
C ALA A 74 9.96 4.67 -18.06
N ALA A 75 8.94 4.70 -18.93
CA ALA A 75 9.04 5.23 -20.28
C ALA A 75 8.89 6.76 -20.36
N ASP A 76 8.47 7.42 -19.28
CA ASP A 76 8.25 8.87 -19.26
C ASP A 76 9.56 9.61 -18.92
N PRO A 77 10.08 10.49 -19.79
CA PRO A 77 11.33 11.20 -19.55
C PRO A 77 11.29 12.12 -18.32
N GLN A 78 10.13 12.71 -18.01
CA GLN A 78 9.99 13.65 -16.90
C GLN A 78 10.05 12.94 -15.54
N VAL A 79 9.68 11.66 -15.50
CA VAL A 79 9.82 10.78 -14.34
C VAL A 79 11.19 10.08 -14.30
N SER A 80 11.57 9.42 -15.39
CA SER A 80 12.76 8.56 -15.45
C SER A 80 14.09 9.31 -15.30
N GLN A 81 14.11 10.62 -15.53
CA GLN A 81 15.27 11.46 -15.21
C GLN A 81 15.56 11.57 -13.70
N TYR A 82 14.56 11.36 -12.84
CA TYR A 82 14.69 11.50 -11.38
C TYR A 82 14.54 10.16 -10.64
N LEU A 83 13.68 9.27 -11.15
CA LEU A 83 13.32 8.02 -10.50
C LEU A 83 13.71 6.83 -11.40
N SER A 84 14.64 6.00 -10.91
CA SER A 84 15.02 4.77 -11.60
C SER A 84 13.88 3.74 -11.62
N CYS A 85 13.91 2.80 -12.56
CA CYS A 85 12.93 1.71 -12.63
C CYS A 85 12.86 0.89 -11.33
N GLU A 86 14.01 0.62 -10.69
CA GLU A 86 14.08 -0.06 -9.39
C GLU A 86 13.38 0.76 -8.28
N ARG A 87 13.62 2.08 -8.26
CA ARG A 87 12.97 2.97 -7.31
C ARG A 87 11.47 3.03 -7.53
N LEU A 88 11.02 3.11 -8.78
CA LEU A 88 9.60 3.07 -9.15
C LEU A 88 8.94 1.77 -8.72
N THR A 89 9.60 0.63 -8.95
CA THR A 89 9.11 -0.69 -8.52
C THR A 89 8.91 -0.74 -7.01
N THR A 90 9.87 -0.18 -6.24
CA THR A 90 9.78 -0.12 -4.78
C THR A 90 8.64 0.80 -4.32
N LEU A 91 8.49 1.98 -4.92
CA LEU A 91 7.43 2.93 -4.57
C LEU A 91 6.03 2.40 -4.89
N LEU A 92 5.92 1.59 -5.94
CA LEU A 92 4.68 0.96 -6.36
C LEU A 92 4.39 -0.37 -5.68
N ASP A 93 5.26 -0.85 -4.78
CA ASP A 93 5.04 -2.09 -4.04
C ASP A 93 4.12 -1.84 -2.81
N PRO A 94 2.89 -2.39 -2.78
CA PRO A 94 1.98 -2.23 -1.65
C PRO A 94 2.52 -2.73 -0.31
N ALA A 95 3.49 -3.66 -0.33
CA ALA A 95 4.11 -4.16 0.90
C ALA A 95 4.89 -3.07 1.65
N THR A 96 5.32 -2.01 0.94
CA THR A 96 6.00 -0.86 1.54
C THR A 96 5.02 0.16 2.15
N ALA A 97 3.72 -0.01 1.91
CA ALA A 97 2.66 0.96 2.23
C ALA A 97 1.87 0.62 3.51
N THR A 98 2.47 -0.08 4.46
CA THR A 98 1.77 -0.50 5.70
C THR A 98 1.76 0.58 6.80
N GLY A 99 2.53 1.66 6.60
CA GLY A 99 2.53 2.83 7.48
C GLY A 99 2.79 2.48 8.94
N SER A 100 1.88 2.88 9.84
CA SER A 100 1.99 2.63 11.29
C SER A 100 1.37 1.30 11.75
N ALA A 101 0.99 0.40 10.84
CA ALA A 101 0.30 -0.85 11.19
C ALA A 101 1.08 -1.67 12.24
N GLU A 102 2.38 -1.86 12.03
CA GLU A 102 3.24 -2.59 12.97
C GLU A 102 3.28 -1.92 14.35
N ARG A 103 3.39 -0.58 14.37
CA ARG A 103 3.39 0.19 15.62
C ARG A 103 2.09 -0.03 16.40
N PHE A 104 0.94 0.00 15.74
CA PHE A 104 -0.35 -0.21 16.41
C PHE A 104 -0.48 -1.63 16.96
N VAL A 105 -0.06 -2.64 16.19
CA VAL A 105 -0.05 -4.03 16.67
C VAL A 105 0.82 -4.17 17.92
N ARG A 106 2.03 -3.60 17.90
CA ARG A 106 2.94 -3.62 19.07
C ARG A 106 2.33 -2.93 20.30
N GLN A 107 1.65 -1.80 20.12
CA GLN A 107 1.01 -1.09 21.23
C GLN A 107 -0.12 -1.89 21.89
N VAL A 108 -0.91 -2.62 21.10
CA VAL A 108 -1.99 -3.48 21.62
C VAL A 108 -1.40 -4.68 22.36
N LEU A 109 -0.38 -5.32 21.81
CA LEU A 109 0.28 -6.46 22.45
C LEU A 109 0.95 -6.09 23.78
N ALA A 110 1.64 -4.95 23.85
CA ALA A 110 2.25 -4.47 25.08
C ALA A 110 1.22 -4.24 26.19
N ARG A 111 0.11 -3.56 25.88
CA ARG A 111 -0.99 -3.34 26.84
C ARG A 111 -1.63 -4.64 27.33
N TYR A 112 -1.77 -5.62 26.45
CA TYR A 112 -2.30 -6.92 26.83
C TYR A 112 -1.37 -7.68 27.78
N GLN A 113 -0.05 -7.55 27.60
CA GLN A 113 0.96 -8.14 28.48
C GLN A 113 0.94 -7.49 29.87
N GLU A 114 0.92 -6.15 29.92
CA GLU A 114 0.83 -5.40 31.19
C GLU A 114 -0.39 -5.82 32.02
N GLN A 115 -1.57 -5.94 31.40
CA GLN A 115 -2.79 -6.36 32.09
C GLN A 115 -2.75 -7.81 32.59
N ARG A 116 -2.02 -8.69 31.90
CA ARG A 116 -1.85 -10.09 32.34
C ARG A 116 -0.89 -10.22 33.50
N ASP A 117 0.14 -9.39 33.57
CA ASP A 117 1.15 -9.44 34.62
C ASP A 117 0.66 -8.78 35.93
N GLU A 118 -0.33 -7.90 35.85
CA GLU A 118 -1.02 -7.28 36.99
C GLU A 118 -2.14 -8.15 37.60
N SER A 119 -2.56 -9.23 36.92
CA SER A 119 -3.64 -10.15 37.35
C SER A 119 -3.11 -11.45 37.95
#